data_AF-A0A5N9EIJ9-F1
#
_entry.id   AF-A0A5N9EIJ9-F1
#
_cell.length_a   1.000
_cell.length_b   1.000
_cell.length_c   1.000
_cell.angle_alpha   90.00
_cell.angle_beta   90.00
_cell.angle_gamma   90.00
#
_symmetry.space_group_name_H-M   'P 1'
#
loop_
_entity.id
_entity.type
_entity.pdbx_description
1 polymer ?
#
loop_
_entity_poly.entity_id
_entity_poly.type
_entity_poly.pdbx_seq_one_letter_code
_entity_poly.pdbx_strand_id
1 'polypeptide(L)'
;MVRNNKETGITQTLAAFASNVNYEDLSPDVVDWAKYLCLDFAGVTLNGSTTDSAKTVVKALEDVGRSGPSAVIGTDKRVLPEYAALANGTAFHSIEMDDINNEASLHPGVVAFPTALAMADITQVSGKEFISAVVAGYDVIVRLGRALKPKEHYGRGFHPTGTCGAFGAAAVSARLLGLKGDSYTHALGIAGSQAAGSMEYLAQGAWTKRLHPGWSAHSGIWAALLARAGYTGPTTILEGRDGFLTAYSGDPDPSLVLKDLGDEYQVTRTGVKPHACCRYNQGPIDCLLDVKQNHDFQPMDVEEVKIGMLSGGMGLVAQPEEAKRNPTSVVDMQFSMPFAAAVALTYGKASLDEYALGVPDRPEVRHIMDRVQCVTDPELDALYPRHFPTWAEVRTKDGRTMRSELTYPKGDPENPVTWDEMRDKFNLLSAPVISGQRQQEIMTAIDNLEQLDDVRQLASLLSTE
;
A
#
# COMPACT_ATOMS: atom_id res chain seq x y z
N MET A 1 29.54 -18.48 -29.49
CA MET A 1 30.27 -17.40 -28.80
C MET A 1 30.18 -16.14 -29.62
N VAL A 2 29.26 -15.25 -29.28
CA VAL A 2 29.35 -13.83 -29.61
C VAL A 2 29.30 -13.14 -28.27
N ARG A 3 30.47 -12.83 -27.71
CA ARG A 3 30.60 -11.88 -26.60
C ARG A 3 30.36 -10.50 -27.22
N ASN A 4 29.10 -10.13 -27.39
CA ASN A 4 28.77 -8.73 -27.56
C ASN A 4 29.03 -8.05 -26.22
N ASN A 5 29.83 -6.98 -26.24
CA ASN A 5 29.83 -5.97 -25.19
C ASN A 5 28.37 -5.60 -24.92
N LYS A 6 27.77 -6.16 -23.86
CA LYS A 6 26.41 -5.87 -23.47
C LYS A 6 26.44 -4.56 -22.70
N GLU A 7 25.75 -3.55 -23.21
CA GLU A 7 25.15 -2.56 -22.32
C GLU A 7 24.43 -3.31 -21.19
N THR A 8 24.69 -2.93 -19.95
CA THR A 8 24.05 -3.54 -18.78
C THR A 8 22.53 -3.43 -18.91
N GLY A 9 21.83 -4.56 -18.85
CA GLY A 9 20.37 -4.60 -19.03
C GLY A 9 19.62 -3.94 -17.87
N ILE A 10 18.33 -3.63 -18.07
CA ILE A 10 17.47 -2.96 -17.07
C ILE A 10 17.48 -3.73 -15.75
N THR A 11 17.31 -5.05 -15.80
CA THR A 11 17.35 -5.92 -14.60
C THR A 11 18.66 -5.77 -13.83
N GLN A 12 19.79 -5.83 -14.52
CA GLN A 12 21.12 -5.78 -13.88
C GLN A 12 21.42 -4.39 -13.30
N THR A 13 21.01 -3.32 -13.98
CA THR A 13 21.18 -1.94 -13.51
C THR A 13 20.34 -1.68 -12.25
N LEU A 14 19.08 -2.11 -12.25
CA LEU A 14 18.21 -1.99 -11.07
C LEU A 14 18.74 -2.81 -9.89
N ALA A 15 19.19 -4.05 -10.14
CA ALA A 15 19.82 -4.90 -9.13
C ALA A 15 21.07 -4.24 -8.53
N ALA A 16 21.94 -3.68 -9.38
CA ALA A 16 23.14 -2.99 -8.93
C ALA A 16 22.79 -1.79 -8.04
N PHE A 17 21.82 -0.97 -8.42
CA PHE A 17 21.34 0.15 -7.60
C PHE A 17 20.78 -0.32 -6.25
N ALA A 18 19.77 -1.20 -6.25
CA ALA A 18 19.06 -1.60 -5.04
C ALA A 18 19.99 -2.30 -4.03
N SER A 19 20.99 -3.04 -4.54
CA SER A 19 22.01 -3.66 -3.71
C SER A 19 22.94 -2.63 -3.02
N ASN A 20 23.05 -1.40 -3.53
CA ASN A 20 24.03 -0.39 -3.09
C ASN A 20 23.44 0.87 -2.42
N VAL A 21 22.12 0.94 -2.18
CA VAL A 21 21.49 2.04 -1.41
C VAL A 21 22.01 2.04 0.04
N ASN A 22 22.96 2.88 0.45
CA ASN A 22 23.46 2.89 1.84
C ASN A 22 22.79 3.99 2.66
N TYR A 23 22.68 3.79 3.97
CA TYR A 23 22.02 4.73 4.88
C TYR A 23 22.73 6.09 4.85
N GLU A 24 24.07 6.06 4.81
CA GLU A 24 24.93 7.24 4.81
C GLU A 24 24.76 8.10 3.54
N ASP A 25 24.23 7.52 2.47
CA ASP A 25 23.97 8.21 1.20
C ASP A 25 22.53 8.77 1.13
N LEU A 26 21.67 8.48 2.13
CA LEU A 26 20.30 8.97 2.17
C LEU A 26 20.25 10.39 2.75
N SER A 27 19.45 11.27 2.13
CA SER A 27 19.16 12.57 2.72
C SER A 27 18.31 12.43 3.99
N PRO A 28 18.36 13.41 4.90
CA PRO A 28 17.48 13.43 6.08
C PRO A 28 16.00 13.26 5.72
N ASP A 29 15.53 13.91 4.65
CA ASP A 29 14.13 13.82 4.20
C ASP A 29 13.74 12.39 3.84
N VAL A 30 14.62 11.61 3.19
CA VAL A 30 14.37 10.21 2.84
C VAL A 30 14.28 9.34 4.10
N VAL A 31 15.16 9.58 5.07
CA VAL A 31 15.18 8.87 6.36
C VAL A 31 13.90 9.19 7.15
N ASP A 32 13.52 10.46 7.26
CA ASP A 32 12.33 10.90 7.97
C ASP A 32 11.06 10.35 7.32
N TRP A 33 10.97 10.31 5.98
CA TRP A 33 9.83 9.72 5.29
C TRP A 33 9.74 8.21 5.49
N ALA A 34 10.88 7.50 5.53
CA ALA A 34 10.90 6.08 5.85
C ALA A 34 10.41 5.80 7.28
N LYS A 35 10.77 6.65 8.26
CA LYS A 35 10.28 6.58 9.64
C LYS A 35 8.79 6.90 9.73
N TYR A 36 8.34 7.90 8.99
CA TYR A 36 6.93 8.27 8.87
C TYR A 36 6.06 7.11 8.37
N LEU A 37 6.49 6.46 7.28
CA LEU A 37 5.81 5.27 6.75
C LEU A 37 5.97 4.04 7.65
N CYS A 38 7.03 3.97 8.46
CA CYS A 38 7.19 2.92 9.47
C CYS A 38 6.16 3.07 10.62
N LEU A 39 5.81 4.30 11.00
CA LEU A 39 4.76 4.55 11.99
C LEU A 39 3.37 4.20 11.46
N ASP A 40 3.12 4.50 10.18
CA ASP A 40 1.93 4.04 9.46
C ASP A 40 1.83 2.51 9.46
N PHE A 41 2.91 1.83 9.07
CA PHE A 41 3.04 0.37 9.13
C PHE A 41 2.68 -0.19 10.51
N ALA A 42 3.26 0.36 11.57
CA ALA A 42 2.99 -0.11 12.92
C ALA A 42 1.50 -0.01 13.29
N GLY A 43 0.88 1.16 13.08
CA GLY A 43 -0.51 1.41 13.45
C GLY A 43 -1.50 0.58 12.63
N VAL A 44 -1.35 0.59 11.31
CA VAL A 44 -2.25 -0.10 10.39
C VAL A 44 -2.14 -1.62 10.53
N THR A 45 -0.92 -2.16 10.72
CA THR A 45 -0.73 -3.61 10.93
C THR A 45 -1.32 -4.08 12.26
N LEU A 46 -1.10 -3.33 13.35
CA LEU A 46 -1.68 -3.65 14.66
C LEU A 46 -3.21 -3.71 14.57
N ASN A 47 -3.86 -2.69 14.02
CA ASN A 47 -5.31 -2.73 13.82
C ASN A 47 -5.74 -3.88 12.90
N GLY A 48 -5.04 -4.02 11.78
CA GLY A 48 -5.29 -5.03 10.76
C GLY A 48 -5.19 -6.47 11.28
N SER A 49 -4.36 -6.73 12.29
CA SER A 49 -4.24 -8.03 12.96
C SER A 49 -5.56 -8.50 13.58
N THR A 50 -6.45 -7.57 13.92
CA THR A 50 -7.75 -7.87 14.54
C THR A 50 -8.83 -8.27 13.52
N THR A 51 -8.57 -8.08 12.22
CA THR A 51 -9.53 -8.38 11.16
C THR A 51 -9.70 -9.88 10.93
N ASP A 52 -10.88 -10.28 10.47
CA ASP A 52 -11.18 -11.70 10.20
C ASP A 52 -10.25 -12.28 9.12
N SER A 53 -9.84 -11.48 8.13
CA SER A 53 -8.86 -11.89 7.12
C SER A 53 -7.51 -12.23 7.73
N ALA A 54 -6.99 -11.38 8.63
CA ALA A 54 -5.72 -11.62 9.29
C ALA A 54 -5.79 -12.84 10.23
N LYS A 55 -6.84 -12.93 11.05
CA LYS A 55 -7.09 -14.08 11.94
C LYS A 55 -7.16 -15.41 11.18
N THR A 56 -7.77 -15.41 9.99
CA THR A 56 -7.86 -16.60 9.13
C THR A 56 -6.48 -17.04 8.63
N VAL A 57 -5.61 -16.09 8.25
CA VAL A 57 -4.22 -16.41 7.88
C VAL A 57 -3.46 -16.98 9.07
N VAL A 58 -3.56 -16.38 10.26
CA VAL A 58 -2.91 -16.91 11.48
C VAL A 58 -3.36 -18.33 11.76
N LYS A 59 -4.67 -18.60 11.70
CA LYS A 59 -5.21 -19.96 11.86
C LYS A 59 -4.63 -20.95 10.85
N ALA A 60 -4.51 -20.57 9.58
CA ALA A 60 -3.91 -21.42 8.55
C ALA A 60 -2.41 -21.70 8.85
N LEU A 61 -1.68 -20.74 9.41
CA LEU A 61 -0.29 -20.94 9.84
C LEU A 61 -0.19 -21.88 11.05
N GLU A 62 -1.15 -21.83 11.97
CA GLU A 62 -1.24 -22.79 13.08
C GLU A 62 -1.48 -24.22 12.58
N ASP A 63 -2.34 -24.40 11.57
CA ASP A 63 -2.59 -25.71 10.94
C ASP A 63 -1.33 -26.27 10.24
N VAL A 64 -0.46 -25.41 9.70
CA VAL A 64 0.85 -25.81 9.16
C VAL A 64 1.81 -26.26 10.28
N GLY A 65 1.65 -25.74 11.50
CA GLY A 65 2.35 -26.21 12.70
C GLY A 65 3.85 -25.91 12.74
N ARG A 66 4.31 -24.86 12.05
CA ARG A 66 5.73 -24.47 12.01
C ARG A 66 6.02 -23.23 12.85
N SER A 67 6.56 -23.44 14.05
CA SER A 67 7.09 -22.36 14.90
C SER A 67 8.40 -21.80 14.34
N GLY A 68 8.69 -20.54 14.66
CA GLY A 68 9.96 -19.89 14.31
C GLY A 68 10.22 -18.65 15.16
N PRO A 69 11.30 -17.90 14.87
CA PRO A 69 11.69 -16.74 15.66
C PRO A 69 10.81 -15.51 15.38
N SER A 70 10.15 -15.42 14.23
CA SER A 70 9.56 -14.18 13.73
C SER A 70 8.16 -13.93 14.25
N ALA A 71 7.94 -12.71 14.74
CA ALA A 71 6.69 -12.27 15.33
C ALA A 71 5.59 -12.08 14.28
N VAL A 72 4.38 -12.54 14.62
CA VAL A 72 3.15 -12.13 13.95
C VAL A 72 2.57 -10.95 14.73
N ILE A 73 2.59 -9.76 14.13
CA ILE A 73 2.26 -8.49 14.77
C ILE A 73 0.82 -8.49 15.28
N GLY A 74 0.62 -7.96 16.49
CA GLY A 74 -0.67 -7.93 17.18
C GLY A 74 -1.10 -9.27 17.78
N THR A 75 -0.22 -10.27 17.80
CA THR A 75 -0.47 -11.59 18.41
C THR A 75 0.69 -12.04 19.29
N ASP A 76 0.48 -13.11 20.07
CA ASP A 76 1.49 -13.86 20.84
C ASP A 76 2.24 -14.89 19.98
N LYS A 77 1.91 -15.00 18.68
CA LYS A 77 2.40 -16.06 17.80
C LYS A 77 3.75 -15.73 17.19
N ARG A 78 4.58 -16.78 17.05
CA ARG A 78 5.84 -16.73 16.29
C ARG A 78 5.97 -17.89 15.33
N VAL A 79 6.39 -17.58 14.10
CA VAL A 79 6.48 -18.50 12.97
C VAL A 79 7.79 -18.31 12.21
N LEU A 80 8.01 -19.07 11.14
CA LEU A 80 9.16 -18.86 10.27
C LEU A 80 9.08 -17.49 9.56
N PRO A 81 10.21 -16.85 9.23
CA PRO A 81 10.25 -15.50 8.65
C PRO A 81 9.32 -15.29 7.45
N GLU A 82 9.29 -16.23 6.50
CA GLU A 82 8.44 -16.16 5.32
C GLU A 82 6.93 -16.14 5.66
N TYR A 83 6.53 -16.81 6.74
CA TYR A 83 5.15 -16.86 7.19
C TYR A 83 4.79 -15.67 8.07
N ALA A 84 5.74 -15.12 8.83
CA ALA A 84 5.54 -13.88 9.55
C ALA A 84 5.34 -12.72 8.56
N ALA A 85 6.15 -12.66 7.51
CA ALA A 85 5.99 -11.68 6.43
C ALA A 85 4.64 -11.83 5.71
N LEU A 86 4.18 -13.07 5.47
CA LEU A 86 2.86 -13.35 4.92
C LEU A 86 1.73 -12.80 5.79
N ALA A 87 1.75 -13.11 7.09
CA ALA A 87 0.73 -12.67 8.03
C ALA A 87 0.74 -11.14 8.21
N ASN A 88 1.92 -10.57 8.42
CA ASN A 88 2.10 -9.14 8.68
C ASN A 88 1.76 -8.29 7.45
N GLY A 89 2.16 -8.70 6.24
CA GLY A 89 1.76 -8.03 5.00
C GLY A 89 0.25 -8.11 4.75
N THR A 90 -0.37 -9.25 5.10
CA THR A 90 -1.83 -9.38 5.03
C THR A 90 -2.53 -8.45 6.02
N ALA A 91 -2.07 -8.41 7.27
CA ALA A 91 -2.62 -7.54 8.30
C ALA A 91 -2.47 -6.06 7.93
N PHE A 92 -1.29 -5.64 7.47
CA PHE A 92 -1.05 -4.25 7.06
C PHE A 92 -2.00 -3.83 5.92
N HIS A 93 -2.32 -4.74 4.99
CA HIS A 93 -3.22 -4.43 3.88
C HIS A 93 -4.72 -4.66 4.19
N SER A 94 -5.09 -4.94 5.45
CA SER A 94 -6.45 -5.41 5.77
C SER A 94 -7.51 -4.32 6.01
N ILE A 95 -7.12 -3.07 6.26
CA ILE A 95 -8.07 -2.01 6.64
C ILE A 95 -8.14 -0.83 5.65
N GLU A 96 -7.49 -0.93 4.49
CA GLU A 96 -7.46 0.13 3.45
C GLU A 96 -6.96 1.50 3.96
N MET A 97 -6.07 1.52 4.94
CA MET A 97 -5.45 2.75 5.47
C MET A 97 -3.93 2.80 5.28
N ASP A 98 -3.39 1.84 4.55
CA ASP A 98 -1.99 1.72 4.20
C ASP A 98 -1.52 2.78 3.19
N ASP A 99 -0.19 2.86 3.04
CA ASP A 99 0.48 3.78 2.12
C ASP A 99 0.14 3.55 0.64
N ILE A 100 0.37 4.54 -0.20
CA ILE A 100 0.05 4.45 -1.63
C ILE A 100 0.95 5.34 -2.49
N ASN A 101 1.39 4.80 -3.62
CA ASN A 101 2.01 5.56 -4.69
C ASN A 101 0.99 5.78 -5.83
N ASN A 102 0.69 7.05 -6.11
CA ASN A 102 -0.35 7.43 -7.08
C ASN A 102 0.01 7.06 -8.53
N GLU A 103 1.26 7.31 -8.94
CA GLU A 103 1.73 7.09 -10.31
C GLU A 103 1.81 5.59 -10.64
N ALA A 104 2.25 4.78 -9.67
CA ALA A 104 2.33 3.33 -9.79
C ALA A 104 1.03 2.60 -9.43
N SER A 105 0.03 3.30 -8.86
CA SER A 105 -1.25 2.75 -8.38
C SER A 105 -1.08 1.47 -7.55
N LEU A 106 -0.20 1.51 -6.55
CA LEU A 106 0.14 0.35 -5.70
C LEU A 106 0.55 0.75 -4.28
N HIS A 107 0.71 -0.25 -3.44
CA HIS A 107 1.02 -0.14 -2.01
C HIS A 107 2.41 -0.75 -1.73
N PRO A 108 3.49 0.04 -1.64
CA PRO A 108 4.84 -0.51 -1.45
C PRO A 108 5.13 -0.92 0.00
N GLY A 109 4.59 -0.20 1.00
CA GLY A 109 4.88 -0.42 2.41
C GLY A 109 4.41 -1.77 2.93
N VAL A 110 3.24 -2.21 2.47
CA VAL A 110 2.64 -3.53 2.81
C VAL A 110 3.50 -4.73 2.43
N VAL A 111 4.53 -4.52 1.61
CA VAL A 111 5.51 -5.54 1.25
C VAL A 111 6.86 -5.27 1.89
N ALA A 112 7.37 -4.04 1.76
CA ALA A 112 8.74 -3.72 2.15
C ALA A 112 8.98 -3.86 3.67
N PHE A 113 8.10 -3.30 4.51
CA PHE A 113 8.28 -3.34 5.96
C PHE A 113 8.13 -4.75 6.54
N PRO A 114 7.06 -5.53 6.22
CA PRO A 114 6.94 -6.91 6.70
C PRO A 114 8.11 -7.80 6.28
N THR A 115 8.61 -7.63 5.05
CA THR A 115 9.76 -8.37 4.54
C THR A 115 11.02 -8.04 5.34
N ALA A 116 11.34 -6.76 5.50
CA ALA A 116 12.54 -6.32 6.20
C ALA A 116 12.52 -6.76 7.68
N LEU A 117 11.37 -6.64 8.35
CA LEU A 117 11.23 -7.01 9.75
C LEU A 117 11.36 -8.53 9.96
N ALA A 118 10.78 -9.34 9.08
CA ALA A 118 10.93 -10.80 9.14
C ALA A 118 12.38 -11.24 8.86
N MET A 119 13.05 -10.60 7.90
CA MET A 119 14.45 -10.89 7.58
C MET A 119 15.41 -10.57 8.74
N ALA A 120 15.02 -9.70 9.68
CA ALA A 120 15.82 -9.38 10.87
C ALA A 120 16.15 -10.61 11.73
N ASP A 121 15.29 -11.63 11.74
CA ASP A 121 15.56 -12.90 12.43
C ASP A 121 16.54 -13.82 11.70
N ILE A 122 16.80 -13.58 10.42
CA ILE A 122 17.78 -14.34 9.62
C ILE A 122 19.15 -13.67 9.67
N THR A 123 19.20 -12.33 9.60
CA THR A 123 20.46 -11.61 9.32
C THR A 123 20.92 -10.64 10.41
N GLN A 124 20.16 -10.44 11.51
CA GLN A 124 20.42 -9.42 12.54
C GLN A 124 20.58 -8.02 11.93
N VAL A 125 19.47 -7.29 11.84
CA VAL A 125 19.39 -6.05 11.05
C VAL A 125 19.37 -4.85 11.98
N SER A 126 20.34 -3.94 11.81
CA SER A 126 20.31 -2.63 12.47
C SER A 126 19.22 -1.73 11.88
N GLY A 127 18.82 -0.69 12.60
CA GLY A 127 17.84 0.28 12.13
C GLY A 127 18.23 0.99 10.84
N LYS A 128 19.52 1.29 10.65
CA LYS A 128 20.06 1.85 9.40
C LYS A 128 19.89 0.90 8.21
N GLU A 129 20.26 -0.37 8.40
CA GLU A 129 20.11 -1.39 7.37
C GLU A 129 18.64 -1.64 7.03
N PHE A 130 17.76 -1.61 8.04
CA PHE A 130 16.32 -1.70 7.86
C PHE A 130 15.80 -0.55 6.98
N ILE A 131 16.14 0.70 7.30
CA ILE A 131 15.75 1.88 6.51
C ILE A 131 16.25 1.75 5.06
N SER A 132 17.54 1.49 4.85
CA SER A 132 18.09 1.35 3.50
C SER A 132 17.46 0.22 2.70
N ALA A 133 17.14 -0.91 3.35
CA ALA A 133 16.48 -2.02 2.69
C ALA A 133 15.05 -1.71 2.29
N VAL A 134 14.28 -1.05 3.17
CA VAL A 134 12.95 -0.57 2.86
C VAL A 134 13.00 0.41 1.69
N VAL A 135 13.88 1.41 1.72
CA VAL A 135 14.06 2.38 0.62
C VAL A 135 14.35 1.69 -0.72
N ALA A 136 15.27 0.72 -0.74
CA ALA A 136 15.56 -0.06 -1.93
C ALA A 136 14.33 -0.85 -2.43
N GLY A 137 13.55 -1.42 -1.51
CA GLY A 137 12.29 -2.10 -1.81
C GLY A 137 11.26 -1.17 -2.46
N TYR A 138 11.05 0.01 -1.89
CA TYR A 138 10.15 1.03 -2.44
C TYR A 138 10.53 1.41 -3.87
N ASP A 139 11.81 1.70 -4.11
CA ASP A 139 12.30 2.03 -5.45
C ASP A 139 12.01 0.91 -6.45
N VAL A 140 12.33 -0.34 -6.13
CA VAL A 140 12.04 -1.48 -7.02
C VAL A 140 10.54 -1.61 -7.29
N ILE A 141 9.69 -1.58 -6.27
CA ILE A 141 8.24 -1.79 -6.43
C ILE A 141 7.62 -0.69 -7.28
N VAL A 142 7.87 0.57 -6.90
CA VAL A 142 7.22 1.73 -7.52
C VAL A 142 7.70 1.92 -8.96
N ARG A 143 9.01 1.80 -9.22
CA ARG A 143 9.56 1.95 -10.59
C ARG A 143 9.00 0.91 -11.55
N LEU A 144 8.82 -0.32 -11.09
CA LEU A 144 8.17 -1.36 -11.88
C LEU A 144 6.68 -1.07 -12.12
N GLY A 145 5.95 -0.62 -11.10
CA GLY A 145 4.54 -0.24 -11.25
C GLY A 145 4.34 0.91 -12.25
N ARG A 146 5.20 1.93 -12.20
CA ARG A 146 5.23 3.04 -13.17
C ARG A 146 5.49 2.53 -14.59
N ALA A 147 6.53 1.71 -14.75
CA ALA A 147 6.92 1.16 -16.05
C ALA A 147 5.88 0.23 -16.67
N LEU A 148 5.07 -0.47 -15.87
CA LEU A 148 3.97 -1.27 -16.39
C LEU A 148 2.80 -0.44 -16.93
N LYS A 149 2.68 0.83 -16.51
CA LYS A 149 1.49 1.67 -16.65
C LYS A 149 0.27 0.99 -16.00
N PRO A 150 -0.21 1.44 -14.82
CA PRO A 150 -1.20 0.70 -14.04
C PRO A 150 -2.46 0.29 -14.81
N LYS A 151 -2.97 1.15 -15.69
CA LYS A 151 -4.13 0.86 -16.54
C LYS A 151 -3.92 -0.40 -17.40
N GLU A 152 -2.78 -0.54 -18.03
CA GLU A 152 -2.44 -1.69 -18.88
C GLU A 152 -2.30 -2.97 -18.06
N HIS A 153 -1.72 -2.85 -16.87
CA HIS A 153 -1.53 -3.97 -15.96
C HIS A 153 -2.87 -4.48 -15.39
N TYR A 154 -3.72 -3.58 -14.92
CA TYR A 154 -5.10 -3.90 -14.50
C TYR A 154 -5.92 -4.48 -15.64
N GLY A 155 -5.75 -3.97 -16.87
CA GLY A 155 -6.40 -4.50 -18.07
C GLY A 155 -6.09 -5.97 -18.36
N ARG A 156 -4.96 -6.49 -17.84
CA ARG A 156 -4.60 -7.90 -17.89
C ARG A 156 -5.09 -8.73 -16.69
N GLY A 157 -5.82 -8.11 -15.75
CA GLY A 157 -6.41 -8.78 -14.59
C GLY A 157 -5.46 -8.96 -13.40
N PHE A 158 -4.34 -8.22 -13.37
CA PHE A 158 -3.35 -8.34 -12.31
C PHE A 158 -3.34 -7.15 -11.34
N HIS A 159 -3.04 -7.44 -10.07
CA HIS A 159 -2.90 -6.47 -8.99
C HIS A 159 -1.42 -6.04 -8.86
N PRO A 160 -1.06 -4.78 -9.17
CA PRO A 160 0.34 -4.34 -9.20
C PRO A 160 1.05 -4.47 -7.85
N THR A 161 0.36 -4.26 -6.73
CA THR A 161 0.93 -4.47 -5.39
C THR A 161 1.45 -5.90 -5.21
N GLY A 162 0.72 -6.91 -5.70
CA GLY A 162 1.14 -8.31 -5.60
C GLY A 162 2.29 -8.65 -6.56
N THR A 163 2.17 -8.23 -7.81
CA THR A 163 3.13 -8.57 -8.87
C THR A 163 4.45 -7.82 -8.72
N CYS A 164 4.43 -6.49 -8.60
CA CYS A 164 5.63 -5.67 -8.35
C CYS A 164 6.20 -5.92 -6.95
N GLY A 165 5.34 -6.20 -5.97
CA GLY A 165 5.72 -6.54 -4.60
C GLY A 165 6.70 -7.72 -4.52
N ALA A 166 6.52 -8.75 -5.36
CA ALA A 166 7.41 -9.92 -5.33
C ALA A 166 8.87 -9.54 -5.61
N PHE A 167 9.10 -8.61 -6.55
CA PHE A 167 10.42 -8.06 -6.86
C PHE A 167 10.95 -7.18 -5.73
N GLY A 168 10.09 -6.36 -5.13
CA GLY A 168 10.44 -5.54 -3.96
C GLY A 168 10.88 -6.36 -2.76
N ALA A 169 10.12 -7.40 -2.41
CA ALA A 169 10.45 -8.31 -1.33
C ALA A 169 11.76 -9.07 -1.61
N ALA A 170 11.99 -9.49 -2.86
CA ALA A 170 13.26 -10.11 -3.26
C ALA A 170 14.42 -9.12 -3.17
N ALA A 171 14.22 -7.86 -3.54
CA ALA A 171 15.22 -6.80 -3.42
C ALA A 171 15.59 -6.51 -1.95
N VAL A 172 14.59 -6.34 -1.09
CA VAL A 172 14.77 -6.17 0.38
C VAL A 172 15.55 -7.36 0.94
N SER A 173 15.08 -8.59 0.66
CA SER A 173 15.67 -9.80 1.22
C SER A 173 17.08 -10.05 0.71
N ALA A 174 17.33 -9.90 -0.61
CA ALA A 174 18.65 -10.08 -1.20
C ALA A 174 19.65 -9.06 -0.65
N ARG A 175 19.20 -7.83 -0.39
CA ARG A 175 20.04 -6.79 0.22
C ARG A 175 20.43 -7.17 1.64
N LEU A 176 19.46 -7.54 2.49
CA LEU A 176 19.73 -7.91 3.88
C LEU A 176 20.59 -9.18 3.99
N LEU A 177 20.51 -10.07 3.00
CA LEU A 177 21.40 -11.22 2.85
C LEU A 177 22.82 -10.87 2.34
N GLY A 178 23.09 -9.60 2.02
CA GLY A 178 24.38 -9.15 1.48
C GLY A 178 24.65 -9.58 0.03
N LEU A 179 23.61 -9.96 -0.73
CA LEU A 179 23.77 -10.38 -2.13
C LEU A 179 24.17 -9.19 -3.02
N LYS A 180 24.98 -9.46 -4.04
CA LYS A 180 25.47 -8.48 -5.02
C LYS A 180 25.56 -9.11 -6.42
N GLY A 181 25.66 -8.29 -7.45
CA GLY A 181 25.92 -8.72 -8.84
C GLY A 181 24.90 -9.76 -9.35
N ASP A 182 25.41 -10.86 -9.89
CA ASP A 182 24.57 -11.93 -10.46
C ASP A 182 23.66 -12.59 -9.43
N SER A 183 24.09 -12.76 -8.18
CA SER A 183 23.25 -13.36 -7.14
C SER A 183 22.01 -12.50 -6.82
N TYR A 184 22.16 -11.18 -6.77
CA TYR A 184 21.03 -10.26 -6.59
C TYR A 184 20.13 -10.26 -7.84
N THR A 185 20.73 -10.27 -9.02
CA THR A 185 20.02 -10.35 -10.30
C THR A 185 19.21 -11.65 -10.39
N HIS A 186 19.77 -12.78 -9.96
CA HIS A 186 19.07 -14.06 -9.89
C HIS A 186 17.91 -14.04 -8.91
N ALA A 187 18.02 -13.35 -7.77
CA ALA A 187 16.91 -13.19 -6.84
C ALA A 187 15.71 -12.49 -7.51
N LEU A 188 15.95 -11.39 -8.24
CA LEU A 188 14.91 -10.74 -9.04
C LEU A 188 14.36 -11.67 -10.14
N GLY A 189 15.24 -12.43 -10.79
CA GLY A 189 14.86 -13.40 -11.81
C GLY A 189 13.92 -14.50 -11.29
N ILE A 190 14.21 -15.04 -10.11
CA ILE A 190 13.38 -16.05 -9.44
C ILE A 190 12.04 -15.44 -9.02
N ALA A 191 12.06 -14.25 -8.44
CA ALA A 191 10.86 -13.53 -8.02
C ALA A 191 9.88 -13.29 -9.17
N GLY A 192 10.37 -13.02 -10.38
CA GLY A 192 9.50 -12.83 -11.54
C GLY A 192 8.67 -14.05 -11.92
N SER A 193 9.11 -15.27 -11.58
CA SER A 193 8.29 -16.49 -11.75
C SER A 193 7.26 -16.69 -10.65
N GLN A 194 7.31 -15.88 -9.58
CA GLN A 194 6.41 -15.93 -8.42
C GLN A 194 5.48 -14.71 -8.36
N ALA A 195 5.68 -13.72 -9.21
CA ALA A 195 4.88 -12.51 -9.30
C ALA A 195 3.42 -12.83 -9.70
N ALA A 196 2.51 -12.71 -8.74
CA ALA A 196 1.09 -13.06 -8.89
C ALA A 196 0.20 -12.05 -8.15
N GLY A 197 -1.10 -12.09 -8.48
CA GLY A 197 -2.13 -11.29 -7.82
C GLY A 197 -3.30 -11.06 -8.77
N SER A 198 -4.39 -11.81 -8.61
CA SER A 198 -5.56 -11.72 -9.50
C SER A 198 -6.52 -10.63 -9.01
N MET A 199 -7.02 -9.80 -9.92
CA MET A 199 -8.02 -8.76 -9.62
C MET A 199 -9.44 -9.30 -9.39
N GLU A 200 -9.66 -10.62 -9.53
CA GLU A 200 -10.99 -11.24 -9.42
C GLU A 200 -11.64 -11.04 -8.03
N TYR A 201 -10.86 -10.65 -7.01
CA TYR A 201 -11.40 -10.30 -5.70
C TYR A 201 -12.47 -9.19 -5.76
N LEU A 202 -12.42 -8.31 -6.75
CA LEU A 202 -13.40 -7.23 -6.94
C LEU A 202 -14.80 -7.75 -7.29
N ALA A 203 -14.92 -8.96 -7.86
CA ALA A 203 -16.21 -9.51 -8.27
C ALA A 203 -17.14 -9.77 -7.07
N GLN A 204 -16.58 -10.08 -5.90
CA GLN A 204 -17.33 -10.50 -4.70
C GLN A 204 -16.77 -9.94 -3.39
N GLY A 205 -15.90 -8.92 -3.45
CA GLY A 205 -15.30 -8.33 -2.25
C GLY A 205 -14.41 -9.29 -1.45
N ALA A 206 -13.73 -10.23 -2.12
CA ALA A 206 -12.96 -11.27 -1.46
C ALA A 206 -11.69 -10.72 -0.76
N TRP A 207 -11.27 -11.36 0.33
CA TRP A 207 -10.06 -10.96 1.09
C TRP A 207 -8.74 -11.21 0.36
N THR A 208 -8.75 -11.86 -0.81
CA THR A 208 -7.52 -12.16 -1.57
C THR A 208 -6.71 -10.92 -1.93
N LYS A 209 -7.34 -9.73 -2.06
CA LYS A 209 -6.63 -8.45 -2.14
C LYS A 209 -5.58 -8.30 -1.03
N ARG A 210 -6.02 -8.55 0.21
CA ARG A 210 -5.24 -8.40 1.45
C ARG A 210 -4.07 -9.39 1.49
N LEU A 211 -4.27 -10.60 0.97
CA LEU A 211 -3.27 -11.65 0.91
C LEU A 211 -2.12 -11.32 -0.07
N HIS A 212 -2.40 -10.62 -1.17
CA HIS A 212 -1.42 -10.37 -2.23
C HIS A 212 -0.06 -9.86 -1.74
N PRO A 213 0.05 -8.75 -0.98
CA PRO A 213 1.33 -8.26 -0.50
C PRO A 213 2.02 -9.22 0.49
N GLY A 214 1.25 -9.91 1.33
CA GLY A 214 1.80 -10.95 2.21
C GLY A 214 2.44 -12.09 1.40
N TRP A 215 1.77 -12.54 0.34
CA TRP A 215 2.30 -13.57 -0.55
C TRP A 215 3.56 -13.10 -1.28
N SER A 216 3.58 -11.85 -1.74
CA SER A 216 4.78 -11.23 -2.32
C SER A 216 5.96 -11.21 -1.36
N ALA A 217 5.72 -10.84 -0.10
CA ALA A 217 6.72 -10.83 0.95
C ALA A 217 7.28 -12.24 1.20
N HIS A 218 6.40 -13.23 1.35
CA HIS A 218 6.77 -14.64 1.47
C HIS A 218 7.62 -15.13 0.28
N SER A 219 7.16 -14.89 -0.95
CA SER A 219 7.85 -15.37 -2.15
C SER A 219 9.20 -14.68 -2.36
N GLY A 220 9.29 -13.37 -2.11
CA GLY A 220 10.54 -12.62 -2.25
C GLY A 220 11.64 -13.08 -1.29
N ILE A 221 11.29 -13.43 -0.05
CA ILE A 221 12.22 -14.05 0.91
C ILE A 221 12.79 -15.35 0.32
N TRP A 222 11.93 -16.23 -0.19
CA TRP A 222 12.37 -17.47 -0.84
C TRP A 222 13.22 -17.24 -2.08
N ALA A 223 12.88 -16.26 -2.92
CA ALA A 223 13.65 -15.93 -4.12
C ALA A 223 15.09 -15.54 -3.77
N ALA A 224 15.27 -14.71 -2.73
CA ALA A 224 16.60 -14.31 -2.27
C ALA A 224 17.37 -15.45 -1.58
N LEU A 225 16.70 -16.29 -0.78
CA LEU A 225 17.31 -17.47 -0.16
C LEU A 225 17.78 -18.48 -1.21
N LEU A 226 16.98 -18.73 -2.24
CA LEU A 226 17.31 -19.60 -3.37
C LEU A 226 18.52 -19.05 -4.14
N ALA A 227 18.53 -17.75 -4.44
CA ALA A 227 19.66 -17.11 -5.10
C ALA A 227 20.95 -17.20 -4.26
N ARG A 228 20.86 -16.98 -2.94
CA ARG A 228 21.98 -17.17 -2.00
C ARG A 228 22.53 -18.59 -2.02
N ALA A 229 21.66 -19.59 -2.20
CA ALA A 229 22.02 -20.99 -2.29
C ALA A 229 22.56 -21.40 -3.69
N GLY A 230 22.63 -20.47 -4.65
CA GLY A 230 23.14 -20.72 -6.00
C GLY A 230 22.07 -21.12 -7.02
N TYR A 231 20.78 -21.03 -6.69
CA TYR A 231 19.72 -21.18 -7.68
C TYR A 231 19.75 -20.00 -8.65
N THR A 232 19.64 -20.26 -9.95
CA THR A 232 19.75 -19.22 -10.98
C THR A 232 18.38 -18.76 -11.47
N GLY A 233 18.18 -17.45 -11.55
CA GLY A 233 17.04 -16.81 -12.23
C GLY A 233 17.44 -16.12 -13.54
N PRO A 234 16.51 -15.87 -14.47
CA PRO A 234 16.79 -15.14 -15.71
C PRO A 234 17.31 -13.72 -15.44
N THR A 235 18.46 -13.36 -16.00
CA THR A 235 19.12 -12.05 -15.77
C THR A 235 18.52 -10.90 -16.57
N THR A 236 17.47 -11.17 -17.35
CA THR A 236 16.71 -10.19 -18.14
C THR A 236 15.22 -10.31 -17.81
N ILE A 237 14.88 -10.61 -16.56
CA ILE A 237 13.49 -10.88 -16.14
C ILE A 237 12.57 -9.69 -16.38
N LEU A 238 13.08 -8.46 -16.39
CA LEU A 238 12.25 -7.28 -16.64
C LEU A 238 12.05 -7.03 -18.13
N GLU A 239 13.15 -6.98 -18.89
CA GLU A 239 13.18 -6.53 -20.28
C GLU A 239 13.15 -7.65 -21.34
N GLY A 240 13.24 -8.91 -20.92
CA GLY A 240 13.32 -10.05 -21.83
C GLY A 240 12.04 -10.26 -22.66
N ARG A 241 12.15 -11.11 -23.71
CA ARG A 241 11.02 -11.47 -24.57
C ARG A 241 9.78 -11.90 -23.78
N ASP A 242 9.97 -12.77 -22.79
CA ASP A 242 8.92 -13.26 -21.90
C ASP A 242 9.04 -12.62 -20.50
N GLY A 243 9.72 -11.47 -20.43
CA GLY A 243 9.97 -10.74 -19.19
C GLY A 243 8.72 -10.02 -18.67
N PHE A 244 8.81 -9.56 -17.43
CA PHE A 244 7.74 -8.94 -16.67
C PHE A 244 7.07 -7.80 -17.42
N LEU A 245 7.85 -6.86 -17.98
CA LEU A 245 7.29 -5.70 -18.70
C LEU A 245 6.50 -6.14 -19.94
N THR A 246 6.97 -7.17 -20.64
CA THR A 246 6.32 -7.68 -21.86
C THR A 246 5.09 -8.54 -21.55
N ALA A 247 5.16 -9.39 -20.53
CA ALA A 247 4.11 -10.34 -20.22
C ALA A 247 2.96 -9.72 -19.41
N TYR A 248 3.26 -8.71 -18.57
CA TYR A 248 2.32 -8.17 -17.58
C TYR A 248 1.79 -6.78 -17.97
N SER A 249 2.19 -6.22 -19.12
CA SER A 249 1.62 -4.97 -19.67
C SER A 249 1.35 -5.09 -21.17
N GLY A 250 0.33 -4.37 -21.65
CA GLY A 250 0.05 -4.22 -23.08
C GLY A 250 0.96 -3.19 -23.77
N ASP A 251 1.39 -2.18 -23.01
CA ASP A 251 2.17 -1.04 -23.49
C ASP A 251 3.10 -0.52 -22.37
N PRO A 252 4.09 -1.32 -21.94
CA PRO A 252 5.02 -0.90 -20.90
C PRO A 252 5.91 0.27 -21.39
N ASP A 253 6.41 1.06 -20.45
CA ASP A 253 7.49 2.01 -20.66
C ASP A 253 8.74 1.59 -19.84
N PRO A 254 9.66 0.81 -20.44
CA PRO A 254 10.85 0.34 -19.74
C PRO A 254 11.78 1.46 -19.26
N SER A 255 11.72 2.66 -19.86
CA SER A 255 12.58 3.78 -19.46
C SER A 255 12.28 4.28 -18.05
N LEU A 256 11.03 4.14 -17.59
CA LEU A 256 10.59 4.55 -16.25
C LEU A 256 11.20 3.69 -15.13
N VAL A 257 11.73 2.49 -15.45
CA VAL A 257 12.40 1.67 -14.44
C VAL A 257 13.66 2.35 -13.91
N LEU A 258 14.42 3.01 -14.80
CA LEU A 258 15.74 3.57 -14.48
C LEU A 258 15.76 5.10 -14.41
N LYS A 259 14.63 5.75 -14.71
CA LYS A 259 14.51 7.22 -14.72
C LYS A 259 14.81 7.80 -13.34
N ASP A 260 15.77 8.73 -13.24
CA ASP A 260 16.14 9.42 -11.98
C ASP A 260 16.58 8.44 -10.87
N LEU A 261 17.19 7.30 -11.23
CA LEU A 261 17.64 6.27 -10.30
C LEU A 261 18.81 6.74 -9.44
N GLY A 262 18.62 6.79 -8.12
CA GLY A 262 19.59 7.32 -7.16
C GLY A 262 19.48 8.82 -6.88
N ASP A 263 18.75 9.55 -7.72
CA ASP A 263 18.45 10.97 -7.50
C ASP A 263 17.07 11.15 -6.82
N GLU A 264 16.06 10.37 -7.24
CA GLU A 264 14.71 10.39 -6.65
C GLU A 264 14.34 9.04 -6.03
N TYR A 265 14.36 8.98 -4.70
CA TYR A 265 13.89 7.81 -3.95
C TYR A 265 12.37 7.76 -3.89
N GLN A 266 11.78 6.62 -4.23
CA GLN A 266 10.33 6.52 -4.39
C GLN A 266 9.57 6.49 -3.06
N VAL A 267 10.27 6.30 -1.94
CA VAL A 267 9.70 6.41 -0.59
C VAL A 267 9.11 7.80 -0.33
N THR A 268 9.75 8.88 -0.79
CA THR A 268 9.28 10.27 -0.60
C THR A 268 8.18 10.66 -1.59
N ARG A 269 7.91 9.82 -2.59
CA ARG A 269 6.80 9.96 -3.54
C ARG A 269 5.59 9.10 -3.15
N THR A 270 5.58 8.57 -1.92
CA THR A 270 4.52 7.70 -1.40
C THR A 270 3.76 8.42 -0.27
N GLY A 271 2.44 8.46 -0.40
CA GLY A 271 1.53 9.06 0.57
C GLY A 271 0.87 8.02 1.47
N VAL A 272 0.03 8.46 2.40
CA VAL A 272 -0.74 7.59 3.31
C VAL A 272 -2.21 7.92 3.24
N LYS A 273 -3.08 6.94 3.46
CA LYS A 273 -4.53 7.16 3.44
C LYS A 273 -5.02 7.63 4.83
N PRO A 274 -5.62 8.83 4.95
CA PRO A 274 -6.29 9.24 6.18
C PRO A 274 -7.67 8.58 6.35
N HIS A 275 -8.35 8.23 5.25
CA HIS A 275 -9.68 7.60 5.28
C HIS A 275 -9.60 6.10 4.99
N ALA A 276 -10.49 5.30 5.57
CA ALA A 276 -10.45 3.84 5.52
C ALA A 276 -11.02 3.25 4.23
N CYS A 277 -10.53 3.67 3.06
CA CYS A 277 -11.10 3.31 1.77
C CYS A 277 -10.11 3.37 0.59
N CYS A 278 -10.60 2.91 -0.57
CA CYS A 278 -9.89 3.01 -1.82
C CYS A 278 -9.37 4.44 -2.09
N ARG A 279 -8.21 4.52 -2.73
CA ARG A 279 -7.54 5.78 -3.08
C ARG A 279 -8.43 6.75 -3.85
N TYR A 280 -9.21 6.24 -4.80
CA TYR A 280 -10.11 7.07 -5.62
C TYR A 280 -11.22 7.75 -4.81
N ASN A 281 -11.50 7.30 -3.57
CA ASN A 281 -12.46 7.94 -2.68
C ASN A 281 -11.85 9.04 -1.79
N GLN A 282 -10.51 9.08 -1.61
CA GLN A 282 -9.85 9.96 -0.64
C GLN A 282 -10.12 11.45 -0.94
N GLY A 283 -9.80 11.90 -2.16
CA GLY A 283 -10.04 13.27 -2.59
C GLY A 283 -11.52 13.68 -2.55
N PRO A 284 -12.44 12.88 -3.11
CA PRO A 284 -13.86 13.16 -2.99
C PRO A 284 -14.35 13.29 -1.54
N ILE A 285 -13.85 12.45 -0.63
CA ILE A 285 -14.17 12.57 0.81
C ILE A 285 -13.67 13.91 1.34
N ASP A 286 -12.42 14.31 1.05
CA ASP A 286 -11.89 15.60 1.52
C ASP A 286 -12.74 16.79 1.04
N CYS A 287 -13.15 16.81 -0.23
CA CYS A 287 -14.07 17.85 -0.75
C CYS A 287 -15.42 17.85 -0.02
N LEU A 288 -15.98 16.69 0.29
CA LEU A 288 -17.27 16.58 0.98
C LEU A 288 -17.17 16.93 2.46
N LEU A 289 -16.04 16.63 3.11
CA LEU A 289 -15.74 17.06 4.47
C LEU A 289 -15.58 18.59 4.54
N ASP A 290 -14.90 19.19 3.57
CA ASP A 290 -14.78 20.64 3.44
C ASP A 290 -16.17 21.30 3.28
N VAL A 291 -17.03 20.77 2.42
CA VAL A 291 -18.43 21.22 2.29
C VAL A 291 -19.19 21.06 3.61
N LYS A 292 -19.05 19.92 4.29
CA LYS A 292 -19.75 19.64 5.55
C LYS A 292 -19.27 20.55 6.69
N GLN A 293 -17.99 20.92 6.72
CA GLN A 293 -17.40 21.75 7.76
C GLN A 293 -17.77 23.23 7.60
N ASN A 294 -17.87 23.71 6.35
CA ASN A 294 -18.07 25.13 6.05
C ASN A 294 -19.53 25.52 5.83
N HIS A 295 -20.45 24.56 5.77
CA HIS A 295 -21.87 24.81 5.52
C HIS A 295 -22.79 24.03 6.46
N ASP A 296 -23.82 24.71 6.96
CA ASP A 296 -24.82 24.09 7.83
C ASP A 296 -25.99 23.52 7.02
N PHE A 297 -26.12 22.19 7.05
CA PHE A 297 -27.25 21.42 6.53
C PHE A 297 -27.28 20.04 7.20
N GLN A 298 -28.48 19.47 7.30
CA GLN A 298 -28.68 18.11 7.79
C GLN A 298 -28.51 17.09 6.66
N PRO A 299 -28.10 15.85 6.94
CA PRO A 299 -27.98 14.79 5.92
C PRO A 299 -29.25 14.61 5.08
N MET A 300 -30.42 14.74 5.72
CA MET A 300 -31.72 14.63 5.05
C MET A 300 -32.07 15.83 4.15
N ASP A 301 -31.33 16.93 4.23
CA ASP A 301 -31.51 18.10 3.36
C ASP A 301 -30.83 17.92 2.00
N VAL A 302 -29.96 16.92 1.86
CA VAL A 302 -29.26 16.64 0.59
C VAL A 302 -30.27 16.23 -0.47
N GLU A 303 -30.26 16.94 -1.60
CA GLU A 303 -31.07 16.65 -2.79
C GLU A 303 -30.24 15.91 -3.85
N GLU A 304 -28.99 16.31 -4.07
CA GLU A 304 -28.10 15.73 -5.08
C GLU A 304 -26.63 15.89 -4.64
N VAL A 305 -25.80 14.89 -4.94
CA VAL A 305 -24.34 14.98 -4.79
C VAL A 305 -23.70 14.60 -6.12
N LYS A 306 -22.93 15.51 -6.73
CA LYS A 306 -22.15 15.23 -7.94
C LYS A 306 -20.67 15.21 -7.61
N ILE A 307 -19.96 14.22 -8.14
CA ILE A 307 -18.52 14.03 -7.87
C ILE A 307 -17.80 13.83 -9.20
N GLY A 308 -16.90 14.75 -9.53
CA GLY A 308 -15.98 14.62 -10.65
C GLY A 308 -14.79 13.77 -10.27
N MET A 309 -14.59 12.65 -10.96
CA MET A 309 -13.54 11.68 -10.65
C MET A 309 -12.70 11.36 -11.88
N LEU A 310 -11.46 10.91 -11.62
CA LEU A 310 -10.59 10.33 -12.63
C LEU A 310 -11.21 9.07 -13.24
N SER A 311 -11.17 8.94 -14.57
CA SER A 311 -11.79 7.83 -15.29
C SER A 311 -11.23 6.46 -14.90
N GLY A 312 -9.94 6.40 -14.54
CA GLY A 312 -9.29 5.18 -14.03
C GLY A 312 -9.92 4.62 -12.75
N GLY A 313 -10.62 5.45 -11.95
CA GLY A 313 -11.28 5.04 -10.72
C GLY A 313 -12.71 4.55 -10.90
N MET A 314 -13.37 4.87 -12.02
CA MET A 314 -14.81 4.63 -12.20
C MET A 314 -15.18 3.15 -12.04
N GLY A 315 -14.44 2.26 -12.70
CA GLY A 315 -14.64 0.81 -12.60
C GLY A 315 -14.38 0.23 -11.21
N LEU A 316 -13.61 0.94 -10.37
CA LEU A 316 -13.23 0.47 -9.04
C LEU A 316 -14.24 0.89 -7.97
N VAL A 317 -14.70 2.15 -8.00
CA VAL A 317 -15.46 2.73 -6.90
C VAL A 317 -16.86 3.24 -7.26
N ALA A 318 -17.16 3.41 -8.54
CA ALA A 318 -18.44 3.96 -9.02
C ALA A 318 -19.26 2.99 -9.87
N GLN A 319 -18.63 1.96 -10.45
CA GLN A 319 -19.29 1.01 -11.36
C GLN A 319 -19.09 -0.46 -10.94
N PRO A 320 -20.04 -1.35 -11.25
CA PRO A 320 -21.41 -1.06 -11.71
C PRO A 320 -22.20 -0.29 -10.64
N GLU A 321 -22.99 0.70 -11.06
CA GLU A 321 -23.63 1.65 -10.15
C GLU A 321 -24.53 0.95 -9.11
N GLU A 322 -25.33 -0.03 -9.52
CA GLU A 322 -26.22 -0.78 -8.64
C GLU A 322 -25.45 -1.47 -7.51
N ALA A 323 -24.33 -2.12 -7.83
CA ALA A 323 -23.49 -2.79 -6.84
C ALA A 323 -22.83 -1.76 -5.90
N LYS A 324 -22.33 -0.64 -6.44
CA LYS A 324 -21.69 0.40 -5.63
C LYS A 324 -22.67 1.17 -4.75
N ARG A 325 -23.96 1.26 -5.12
CA ARG A 325 -25.00 1.78 -4.23
C ARG A 325 -25.44 0.78 -3.15
N ASN A 326 -25.15 -0.52 -3.30
CA ASN A 326 -25.59 -1.56 -2.37
C ASN A 326 -24.41 -2.39 -1.82
N PRO A 327 -23.45 -1.78 -1.10
CA PRO A 327 -22.33 -2.51 -0.52
C PRO A 327 -22.84 -3.43 0.60
N THR A 328 -22.41 -4.70 0.58
CA THR A 328 -22.89 -5.73 1.51
C THR A 328 -21.82 -6.22 2.48
N SER A 329 -20.57 -5.92 2.19
CA SER A 329 -19.41 -6.25 3.02
C SER A 329 -18.57 -5.01 3.32
N VAL A 330 -17.68 -5.10 4.32
CA VAL A 330 -16.71 -4.03 4.61
C VAL A 330 -15.85 -3.73 3.38
N VAL A 331 -15.44 -4.76 2.62
CA VAL A 331 -14.66 -4.56 1.39
C VAL A 331 -15.49 -3.79 0.36
N ASP A 332 -16.76 -4.13 0.17
CA ASP A 332 -17.62 -3.38 -0.77
C ASP A 332 -17.74 -1.90 -0.37
N MET A 333 -17.90 -1.62 0.93
CA MET A 333 -17.97 -0.26 1.47
C MET A 333 -16.70 0.52 1.15
N GLN A 334 -15.52 -0.08 1.38
CA GLN A 334 -14.21 0.52 1.08
C GLN A 334 -14.01 0.86 -0.41
N PHE A 335 -14.75 0.20 -1.30
CA PHE A 335 -14.72 0.39 -2.75
C PHE A 335 -16.04 0.95 -3.28
N SER A 336 -16.77 1.74 -2.50
CA SER A 336 -18.01 2.41 -2.91
C SER A 336 -17.92 3.92 -2.68
N MET A 337 -17.89 4.70 -3.77
CA MET A 337 -17.94 6.16 -3.69
C MET A 337 -19.31 6.67 -3.17
N PRO A 338 -20.48 6.09 -3.57
CA PRO A 338 -21.76 6.48 -2.97
C PRO A 338 -21.76 6.34 -1.44
N PHE A 339 -21.22 5.25 -0.91
CA PHE A 339 -21.12 5.03 0.53
C PHE A 339 -20.15 6.01 1.20
N ALA A 340 -18.94 6.15 0.65
CA ALA A 340 -17.92 7.08 1.14
C ALA A 340 -18.44 8.53 1.23
N ALA A 341 -19.19 8.98 0.21
CA ALA A 341 -19.80 10.30 0.21
C ALA A 341 -20.89 10.45 1.28
N ALA A 342 -21.71 9.40 1.45
CA ALA A 342 -22.77 9.39 2.45
C ALA A 342 -22.23 9.46 3.88
N VAL A 343 -21.16 8.71 4.20
CA VAL A 343 -20.57 8.76 5.55
C VAL A 343 -19.89 10.10 5.83
N ALA A 344 -19.18 10.67 4.84
CA ALA A 344 -18.56 11.98 4.97
C ALA A 344 -19.59 13.08 5.30
N LEU A 345 -20.71 13.12 4.57
CA LEU A 345 -21.76 14.12 4.78
C LEU A 345 -22.63 13.86 6.01
N THR A 346 -22.76 12.59 6.44
CA THR A 346 -23.56 12.22 7.62
C THR A 346 -22.80 12.43 8.92
N TYR A 347 -21.55 11.97 8.98
CA TYR A 347 -20.77 11.91 10.23
C TYR A 347 -19.66 12.96 10.30
N GLY A 348 -19.33 13.63 9.20
CA GLY A 348 -18.18 14.54 9.15
C GLY A 348 -16.84 13.81 9.26
N LYS A 349 -16.81 12.51 8.97
CA LYS A 349 -15.61 11.66 8.93
C LYS A 349 -15.86 10.38 8.14
N ALA A 350 -14.79 9.70 7.73
CA ALA A 350 -14.83 8.44 6.99
C ALA A 350 -13.72 7.47 7.47
N SER A 351 -13.74 7.14 8.77
CA SER A 351 -12.76 6.25 9.40
C SER A 351 -13.37 4.87 9.72
N LEU A 352 -12.65 4.02 10.45
CA LEU A 352 -13.01 2.61 10.67
C LEU A 352 -14.46 2.39 11.16
N ASP A 353 -14.92 3.18 12.13
CA ASP A 353 -16.27 3.06 12.70
C ASP A 353 -17.37 3.35 11.68
N GLU A 354 -17.12 4.27 10.74
CA GLU A 354 -18.07 4.61 9.69
C GLU A 354 -18.18 3.54 8.61
N TYR A 355 -17.24 2.59 8.55
CA TYR A 355 -17.25 1.45 7.62
C TYR A 355 -17.77 0.15 8.29
N ALA A 356 -18.36 0.25 9.47
CA ALA A 356 -18.95 -0.89 10.17
C ALA A 356 -20.22 -1.42 9.47
N LEU A 357 -20.50 -2.71 9.65
CA LEU A 357 -21.73 -3.34 9.16
C LEU A 357 -22.98 -2.65 9.75
N GLY A 358 -24.04 -2.56 8.94
CA GLY A 358 -25.29 -1.88 9.30
C GLY A 358 -25.26 -0.35 9.15
N VAL A 359 -24.09 0.29 8.98
CA VAL A 359 -24.02 1.72 8.62
C VAL A 359 -24.73 2.02 7.29
N PRO A 360 -24.58 1.21 6.22
CA PRO A 360 -25.28 1.45 4.95
C PRO A 360 -26.82 1.44 5.06
N ASP A 361 -27.38 0.76 6.06
CA ASP A 361 -28.83 0.61 6.25
C ASP A 361 -29.45 1.78 7.02
N ARG A 362 -28.61 2.68 7.58
CA ARG A 362 -29.10 3.85 8.31
C ARG A 362 -29.82 4.81 7.35
N PRO A 363 -30.99 5.35 7.73
CA PRO A 363 -31.83 6.14 6.82
C PRO A 363 -31.10 7.32 6.17
N GLU A 364 -30.28 8.03 6.93
CA GLU A 364 -29.53 9.21 6.47
C GLU A 364 -28.44 8.82 5.45
N VAL A 365 -27.72 7.73 5.74
CA VAL A 365 -26.68 7.20 4.86
C VAL A 365 -27.32 6.73 3.55
N ARG A 366 -28.38 5.92 3.64
CA ARG A 366 -29.12 5.43 2.48
C ARG A 366 -29.66 6.56 1.62
N HIS A 367 -30.26 7.57 2.25
CA HIS A 367 -30.80 8.76 1.59
C HIS A 367 -29.73 9.47 0.74
N ILE A 368 -28.52 9.67 1.28
CA ILE A 368 -27.43 10.31 0.51
C ILE A 368 -26.90 9.37 -0.56
N MET A 369 -26.68 8.10 -0.24
CA MET A 369 -26.18 7.11 -1.20
C MET A 369 -26.99 7.06 -2.48
N ASP A 370 -28.32 7.17 -2.40
CA ASP A 370 -29.23 7.17 -3.55
C ASP A 370 -29.14 8.45 -4.42
N ARG A 371 -28.44 9.48 -3.93
CA ARG A 371 -28.33 10.82 -4.56
C ARG A 371 -26.95 11.14 -5.11
N VAL A 372 -25.97 10.27 -4.86
CA VAL A 372 -24.61 10.42 -5.38
C VAL A 372 -24.58 10.10 -6.87
N GLN A 373 -23.98 10.95 -7.68
CA GLN A 373 -23.66 10.71 -9.08
C GLN A 373 -22.16 10.96 -9.29
N CYS A 374 -21.45 9.92 -9.70
CA CYS A 374 -20.04 10.02 -10.07
C CYS A 374 -19.93 10.24 -11.58
N VAL A 375 -19.17 11.24 -12.00
CA VAL A 375 -18.95 11.58 -13.40
C VAL A 375 -17.45 11.63 -13.71
N THR A 376 -17.08 11.24 -14.93
CA THR A 376 -15.73 11.45 -15.44
C THR A 376 -15.56 12.89 -15.92
N ASP A 377 -14.37 13.44 -15.72
CA ASP A 377 -14.03 14.78 -16.16
C ASP A 377 -12.70 14.77 -16.95
N PRO A 378 -12.72 15.09 -18.27
CA PRO A 378 -11.52 15.11 -19.09
C PRO A 378 -10.44 16.09 -18.61
N GLU A 379 -10.81 17.16 -17.91
CA GLU A 379 -9.85 18.12 -17.37
C GLU A 379 -9.09 17.54 -16.18
N LEU A 380 -9.75 16.72 -15.35
CA LEU A 380 -9.09 15.96 -14.28
C LEU A 380 -8.13 14.90 -14.87
N ASP A 381 -8.60 14.14 -15.86
CA ASP A 381 -7.81 13.09 -16.50
C ASP A 381 -6.54 13.63 -17.19
N ALA A 382 -6.59 14.85 -17.73
CA ALA A 382 -5.44 15.51 -18.35
C ALA A 382 -4.28 15.80 -17.36
N LEU A 383 -4.57 15.86 -16.06
CA LEU A 383 -3.57 16.10 -15.01
C LEU A 383 -3.01 14.79 -14.41
N TYR A 384 -3.69 13.67 -14.58
CA TYR A 384 -3.26 12.36 -14.12
C TYR A 384 -2.14 11.78 -15.01
N PRO A 385 -1.14 11.04 -14.49
CA PRO A 385 -0.96 10.63 -13.10
C PRO A 385 -0.15 11.60 -12.22
N ARG A 386 0.23 12.78 -12.74
CA ARG A 386 1.07 13.72 -11.97
C ARG A 386 0.31 14.31 -10.78
N HIS A 387 -0.97 14.61 -10.97
CA HIS A 387 -1.88 15.03 -9.91
C HIS A 387 -2.98 13.99 -9.71
N PHE A 388 -3.70 14.11 -8.60
CA PHE A 388 -4.86 13.26 -8.30
C PHE A 388 -6.11 14.11 -8.01
N PRO A 389 -6.53 14.96 -8.96
CA PRO A 389 -7.51 16.00 -8.69
C PRO A 389 -8.94 15.45 -8.65
N THR A 390 -9.83 16.19 -8.00
CA THR A 390 -11.26 15.88 -7.91
C THR A 390 -12.06 17.14 -7.61
N TRP A 391 -13.37 17.07 -7.80
CA TRP A 391 -14.31 18.04 -7.24
C TRP A 391 -15.56 17.34 -6.73
N ALA A 392 -16.25 17.96 -5.76
CA ALA A 392 -17.55 17.53 -5.28
C ALA A 392 -18.51 18.72 -5.16
N GLU A 393 -19.76 18.49 -5.52
CA GLU A 393 -20.85 19.47 -5.47
C GLU A 393 -22.04 18.85 -4.74
N VAL A 394 -22.60 19.57 -3.78
CA VAL A 394 -23.76 19.16 -2.99
C VAL A 394 -24.87 20.19 -3.18
N ARG A 395 -26.04 19.74 -3.63
CA ARG A 395 -27.26 20.56 -3.68
C ARG A 395 -28.21 20.15 -2.57
N THR A 396 -28.73 21.13 -1.84
CA THR A 396 -29.73 20.94 -0.78
C THR A 396 -31.14 21.26 -1.28
N LYS A 397 -32.15 20.71 -0.60
CA LYS A 397 -33.58 20.88 -0.93
C LYS A 397 -34.08 22.34 -0.90
N ASP A 398 -33.37 23.21 -0.19
CA ASP A 398 -33.66 24.66 -0.16
C ASP A 398 -33.01 25.43 -1.33
N GLY A 399 -32.36 24.73 -2.26
CA GLY A 399 -31.78 25.28 -3.48
C GLY A 399 -30.33 25.74 -3.35
N ARG A 400 -29.69 25.66 -2.18
CA ARG A 400 -28.25 25.98 -2.05
C ARG A 400 -27.41 24.93 -2.79
N THR A 401 -26.34 25.39 -3.42
CA THR A 401 -25.32 24.55 -4.07
C THR A 401 -23.97 24.91 -3.49
N MET A 402 -23.25 23.91 -2.97
CA MET A 402 -21.94 24.08 -2.36
C MET A 402 -20.95 23.19 -3.11
N ARG A 403 -19.75 23.70 -3.37
CA ARG A 403 -18.75 23.01 -4.19
C ARG A 403 -17.37 23.14 -3.56
N SER A 404 -16.61 22.07 -3.61
CA SER A 404 -15.20 22.03 -3.23
C SER A 404 -14.40 21.26 -4.28
N GLU A 405 -13.14 21.64 -4.49
CA GLU A 405 -12.24 21.02 -5.45
C GLU A 405 -10.80 21.05 -4.92
N LEU A 406 -10.00 20.06 -5.33
CA LEU A 406 -8.61 19.95 -4.91
C LEU A 406 -7.76 19.24 -5.96
N THR A 407 -6.45 19.49 -5.89
CA THR A 407 -5.43 18.86 -6.75
C THR A 407 -4.74 17.70 -6.07
N TYR A 408 -4.50 17.82 -4.75
CA TYR A 408 -3.75 16.89 -3.92
C TYR A 408 -4.58 16.50 -2.70
N PRO A 409 -5.25 15.34 -2.72
CA PRO A 409 -5.94 14.80 -1.55
C PRO A 409 -5.04 14.76 -0.31
N LYS A 410 -5.64 14.90 0.87
CA LYS A 410 -4.94 14.77 2.15
C LYS A 410 -4.26 13.41 2.23
N GLY A 411 -2.99 13.43 2.62
CA GLY A 411 -2.12 12.25 2.68
C GLY A 411 -1.22 12.06 1.47
N ASP A 412 -1.41 12.80 0.38
CA ASP A 412 -0.44 12.84 -0.73
C ASP A 412 0.90 13.43 -0.29
N PRO A 413 2.02 13.08 -0.95
CA PRO A 413 3.31 13.70 -0.65
C PRO A 413 3.29 15.24 -0.72
N GLU A 414 2.47 15.79 -1.61
CA GLU A 414 2.28 17.24 -1.78
C GLU A 414 1.32 17.86 -0.73
N ASN A 415 0.52 17.05 -0.04
CA ASN A 415 -0.41 17.45 1.03
C ASN A 415 -0.43 16.40 2.15
N PRO A 416 0.70 16.15 2.84
CA PRO A 416 0.83 15.00 3.73
C PRO A 416 -0.06 15.15 4.96
N VAL A 417 -0.41 14.03 5.60
CA VAL A 417 -0.82 14.13 7.01
C VAL A 417 0.41 14.56 7.80
N THR A 418 0.25 15.57 8.65
CA THR A 418 1.33 16.07 9.50
C THR A 418 1.81 14.97 10.45
N TRP A 419 3.00 15.14 11.04
CA TRP A 419 3.49 14.20 12.05
C TRP A 419 2.54 14.06 13.25
N ASP A 420 1.86 15.13 13.66
CA ASP A 420 0.90 15.07 14.74
C ASP A 420 -0.35 14.27 14.33
N GLU A 421 -0.89 14.53 13.13
CA GLU A 421 -1.99 13.73 12.57
C GLU A 421 -1.60 12.25 12.37
N MET A 422 -0.34 11.97 12.01
CA MET A 422 0.18 10.59 11.90
C MET A 422 0.27 9.91 13.26
N ARG A 423 0.71 10.61 14.31
CA ARG A 423 0.71 10.08 15.68
C ARG A 423 -0.71 9.85 16.18
N ASP A 424 -1.64 10.75 15.88
CA ASP A 424 -3.06 10.57 16.20
C ASP A 424 -3.65 9.36 15.46
N LYS A 425 -3.34 9.20 14.17
CA LYS A 425 -3.69 8.01 13.39
C LYS A 425 -3.12 6.75 14.03
N PHE A 426 -1.83 6.72 14.38
CA PHE A 426 -1.19 5.58 15.04
C PHE A 426 -1.89 5.24 16.37
N ASN A 427 -2.15 6.22 17.22
CA ASN A 427 -2.81 6.02 18.51
C ASN A 427 -4.24 5.48 18.32
N LEU A 428 -5.01 6.06 17.39
CA LEU A 428 -6.36 5.61 17.07
C LEU A 428 -6.37 4.14 16.61
N LEU A 429 -5.48 3.79 15.68
CA LEU A 429 -5.46 2.46 15.08
C LEU A 429 -4.94 1.38 16.04
N SER A 430 -3.97 1.70 16.87
CA SER A 430 -3.32 0.72 17.75
C SER A 430 -4.00 0.57 19.13
N ALA A 431 -4.82 1.54 19.56
CA ALA A 431 -5.50 1.52 20.85
C ALA A 431 -6.35 0.26 21.14
N PRO A 432 -7.01 -0.37 20.14
CA PRO A 432 -7.74 -1.62 20.37
C PRO A 432 -6.85 -2.83 20.71
N VAL A 433 -5.54 -2.74 20.50
CA VAL A 433 -4.61 -3.89 20.58
C VAL A 433 -3.55 -3.71 21.68
N ILE A 434 -3.07 -2.48 21.89
CA ILE A 434 -1.97 -2.20 22.81
C ILE A 434 -2.28 -1.01 23.73
N SER A 435 -1.61 -0.96 24.87
CA SER A 435 -1.76 0.11 25.85
C SER A 435 -1.14 1.43 25.38
N GLY A 436 -1.61 2.55 25.95
CA GLY A 436 -1.02 3.87 25.71
C GLY A 436 0.47 3.96 26.05
N GLN A 437 0.94 3.20 27.04
CA GLN A 437 2.38 3.12 27.34
C GLN A 437 3.14 2.45 26.18
N ARG A 438 2.63 1.32 25.66
CA ARG A 438 3.25 0.62 24.53
C ARG A 438 3.24 1.47 23.26
N GLN A 439 2.19 2.27 23.04
CA GLN A 439 2.13 3.24 21.95
C GLN A 439 3.31 4.24 22.01
N GLN A 440 3.59 4.79 23.20
CA GLN A 440 4.72 5.71 23.39
C GLN A 440 6.08 5.02 23.20
N GLU A 441 6.23 3.77 23.66
CA GLU A 441 7.44 2.97 23.45
C GLU A 441 7.72 2.75 21.95
N ILE A 442 6.68 2.40 21.17
CA ILE A 442 6.79 2.21 19.71
C ILE A 442 7.14 3.52 19.01
N MET A 443 6.44 4.62 19.33
CA MET A 443 6.75 5.93 18.73
C MET A 443 8.18 6.35 19.03
N THR A 444 8.66 6.15 20.26
CA THR A 444 10.04 6.46 20.63
C THR A 444 11.05 5.60 19.85
N ALA A 445 10.76 4.31 19.68
CA ALA A 445 11.62 3.41 18.92
C ALA A 445 11.67 3.79 17.42
N ILE A 446 10.56 4.24 16.84
CA ILE A 446 10.50 4.68 15.44
C ILE A 446 11.14 6.06 15.26
N ASP A 447 10.93 6.99 16.20
CA ASP A 447 11.57 8.31 16.21
C ASP A 447 13.10 8.22 16.28
N ASN A 448 13.64 7.12 16.82
CA ASN A 448 15.08 6.83 16.90
C ASN A 448 15.47 5.58 16.12
N LEU A 449 14.71 5.22 15.08
CA LEU A 449 14.85 3.95 14.36
C LEU A 449 16.29 3.69 13.92
N GLU A 450 16.96 4.69 13.36
CA GLU A 450 18.34 4.62 12.89
C GLU A 450 19.38 4.33 13.98
N GLN A 451 19.02 4.47 15.25
CA GLN A 451 19.89 4.20 16.41
C GLN A 451 19.68 2.80 16.99
N LEU A 452 18.73 2.02 16.48
CA LEU A 452 18.53 0.64 16.93
C LEU A 452 19.67 -0.24 16.39
N ASP A 453 20.41 -0.88 17.30
CA ASP A 453 21.39 -1.91 16.91
C ASP A 453 20.70 -3.17 16.36
N ASP A 454 19.43 -3.39 16.71
CA ASP A 454 18.64 -4.55 16.29
C ASP A 454 17.15 -4.23 16.20
N VAL A 455 16.61 -4.24 14.98
CA VAL A 455 15.20 -3.94 14.70
C VAL A 455 14.23 -5.00 15.27
N ARG A 456 14.69 -6.16 15.73
CA ARG A 456 13.85 -7.12 16.46
C ARG A 456 13.28 -6.56 17.76
N GLN A 457 13.89 -5.50 18.30
CA GLN A 457 13.33 -4.72 19.41
C GLN A 457 11.97 -4.11 19.02
N LEU A 458 11.87 -3.53 17.81
CA LEU A 458 10.60 -3.02 17.27
C LEU A 458 9.59 -4.15 17.05
N ALA A 459 10.00 -5.29 16.48
CA ALA A 459 9.12 -6.45 16.31
C ALA A 459 8.54 -6.95 17.65
N SER A 460 9.34 -6.91 18.71
CA SER A 460 8.92 -7.30 20.05
C SER A 460 7.91 -6.32 20.65
N LEU A 461 8.07 -5.02 20.43
CA LEU A 461 7.08 -4.01 20.84
C LEU A 461 5.74 -4.14 20.11
N LEU A 462 5.77 -4.62 18.87
CA LEU A 462 4.59 -4.84 18.02
C LEU A 462 3.89 -6.19 18.27
N SER A 463 4.47 -7.05 19.11
CA SER A 463 3.85 -8.32 19.52
C SER A 463 2.94 -8.11 20.74
N THR A 464 1.94 -8.97 20.91
CA THR A 464 1.12 -9.00 22.13
C THR A 464 1.50 -10.18 23.03
N GLU A 465 1.07 -10.14 24.29
CA GLU A 465 1.35 -11.17 25.30
C GLU A 465 0.35 -12.33 25.28
#